data_AF-A0A2R7S1C6-F1
#
_entry.id   AF-A0A2R7S1C6-F1
#
_cell.length_a   1.000
_cell.length_b   1.000
_cell.length_c   1.000
_cell.angle_alpha   90.00
_cell.angle_beta   90.00
_cell.angle_gamma   90.00
#
_symmetry.space_group_name_H-M   'P 1'
#
loop_
_entity.id
_entity.type
_entity.pdbx_description
1 polymer ?
#
loop_
_entity_poly.entity_id
_entity_poly.type
_entity_poly.pdbx_seq_one_letter_code
_entity_poly.pdbx_strand_id
1 'polypeptide(L)'
;LQQIQTTPQVSRNFLEFADAVPGMIFTRDAKGNTSLRGGATNADGTNVYIDGVGQKSYVKGGGVAGQSGSAGNPFPQLAIGEYKVISGNYKAEYGQVSSAAVTAATKSGTNEFKGETFYRYTNEDMRAKTPAERQYGQTKEASAEKEYGFALGGPIIQDKAHFFVTYEAKRFDLPVTIAPEGSVTNRVGLLPGDAAAGLGPASQPFEQDLIFAKIDFEPTDNDRIELTFQDRDETQQQFSGQTAPEAGREVVNTDRRYALRWNHSGERYYNELMVTHEDSFNNPTPLTLANGITYTAPDGTEDRTLVKIGGASALDSQVKGQKGWAIEDNLTLDGIQWMGDHTIKMGAKYKEIDLYASDAAQINPTFTYTLGDADFPSDIPYKAQFVKPVNGVSGVSGEVRSKSKQIGLYIQDDWQVNDHLQLNIGLRWDYEKTPAYLDFVTPQAVVDAIYSQDPRAAAGQT
;
A
#
# COMPACT_ATOMS: atom_id res chain seq x y z
N LEU A 1 3.97 1.09 26.03
CA LEU A 1 5.23 0.41 25.61
C LEU A 1 5.28 -1.06 25.97
N GLN A 2 5.05 -1.45 27.24
CA GLN A 2 5.08 -2.87 27.64
C GLN A 2 4.15 -3.74 26.77
N GLN A 3 2.92 -3.31 26.48
CA GLN A 3 2.01 -4.03 25.58
C GLN A 3 2.52 -4.22 24.14
N ILE A 4 3.26 -3.27 23.56
CA ILE A 4 3.83 -3.40 22.21
C ILE A 4 4.89 -4.51 22.18
N GLN A 5 5.70 -4.60 23.24
CA GLN A 5 6.77 -5.59 23.36
C GLN A 5 6.29 -6.96 23.86
N THR A 6 5.18 -7.01 24.62
CA THR A 6 4.68 -8.26 25.24
C THR A 6 3.55 -8.93 24.46
N THR A 7 2.93 -8.23 23.51
CA THR A 7 1.88 -8.84 22.68
C THR A 7 2.56 -9.67 21.58
N PRO A 8 2.27 -10.98 21.47
CA PRO A 8 2.76 -11.78 20.35
C PRO A 8 2.28 -11.14 19.05
N GLN A 9 3.22 -10.82 18.17
CA GLN A 9 2.91 -10.32 16.85
C GLN A 9 3.34 -11.31 15.81
N VAL A 10 2.45 -11.58 14.86
CA VAL A 10 2.79 -12.45 13.76
C VAL A 10 3.64 -11.68 12.75
N SER A 11 3.32 -10.41 12.47
CA SER A 11 3.83 -9.69 11.30
C SER A 11 4.79 -8.53 11.56
N ARG A 12 5.01 -8.16 12.83
CA ARG A 12 5.64 -6.89 13.27
C ARG A 12 5.02 -5.63 12.62
N ASN A 13 3.85 -5.76 12.01
CA ASN A 13 3.09 -4.62 11.53
C ASN A 13 2.49 -3.92 12.75
N PHE A 14 2.86 -2.66 13.00
CA PHE A 14 2.31 -1.92 14.14
C PHE A 14 0.80 -1.68 14.04
N LEU A 15 0.22 -1.81 12.83
CA LEU A 15 -1.24 -1.78 12.65
C LEU A 15 -1.96 -2.98 13.28
N GLU A 16 -1.25 -4.08 13.57
CA GLU A 16 -1.80 -5.25 14.28
C GLU A 16 -2.28 -4.86 15.69
N PHE A 17 -1.71 -3.82 16.31
CA PHE A 17 -2.16 -3.30 17.60
C PHE A 17 -3.54 -2.64 17.55
N ALA A 18 -3.97 -2.19 16.36
CA ALA A 18 -5.29 -1.62 16.19
C ALA A 18 -6.39 -2.63 16.55
N ASP A 19 -6.13 -3.92 16.30
CA ASP A 19 -7.08 -5.03 16.47
C ASP A 19 -7.52 -5.22 17.94
N ALA A 20 -6.71 -4.74 18.89
CA ALA A 20 -7.07 -4.74 20.31
C ALA A 20 -8.17 -3.71 20.64
N VAL A 21 -8.45 -2.76 19.75
CA VAL A 21 -9.44 -1.71 19.95
C VAL A 21 -10.80 -2.17 19.39
N PRO A 22 -11.88 -2.15 20.19
CA PRO A 22 -13.20 -2.55 19.73
C PRO A 22 -13.63 -1.83 18.47
N GLY A 23 -14.08 -2.61 17.49
CA GLY A 23 -14.52 -2.09 16.19
C GLY A 23 -13.42 -1.93 15.15
N MET A 24 -12.15 -2.15 15.49
CA MET A 24 -11.10 -2.30 14.47
C MET A 24 -11.02 -3.76 14.01
N ILE A 25 -10.63 -3.96 12.75
CA ILE A 25 -10.37 -5.28 12.19
C ILE A 25 -9.07 -5.23 11.42
N PHE A 26 -8.06 -5.93 11.92
CA PHE A 26 -6.84 -6.22 11.19
C PHE A 26 -6.95 -7.61 10.56
N THR A 27 -6.70 -7.71 9.26
CA THR A 27 -6.70 -9.01 8.56
C THR A 27 -5.38 -9.26 7.90
N ARG A 28 -4.88 -10.50 8.03
CA ARG A 28 -3.78 -11.04 7.23
C ARG A 28 -4.31 -12.21 6.40
N ASP A 29 -4.17 -12.14 5.09
CA ASP A 29 -4.59 -13.24 4.21
C ASP A 29 -3.54 -14.36 4.12
N ALA A 30 -3.88 -15.45 3.40
CA ALA A 30 -2.97 -16.58 3.22
C ALA A 30 -1.70 -16.24 2.42
N LYS A 31 -1.70 -15.13 1.67
CA LYS A 31 -0.53 -14.60 0.94
C LYS A 31 0.29 -13.63 1.80
N GLY A 32 -0.10 -13.45 3.06
CA GLY A 32 0.54 -12.54 3.99
C GLY A 32 0.13 -11.08 3.84
N ASN A 33 -0.78 -10.74 2.92
CA ASN A 33 -1.21 -9.36 2.72
C ASN A 33 -1.96 -8.86 3.95
N THR A 34 -1.68 -7.63 4.37
CA THR A 34 -2.29 -7.03 5.55
C THR A 34 -3.23 -5.89 5.19
N SER A 35 -4.35 -5.78 5.89
CA SER A 35 -5.22 -4.60 5.79
C SER A 35 -5.85 -4.24 7.13
N LEU A 36 -6.15 -2.96 7.31
CA LEU A 36 -6.81 -2.42 8.48
C LEU A 36 -8.09 -1.68 8.08
N ARG A 37 -9.18 -1.91 8.82
CA ARG A 37 -10.45 -1.19 8.64
C ARG A 37 -11.18 -0.97 9.96
N GLY A 38 -12.05 0.04 9.99
CA GLY A 38 -12.99 0.29 11.08
C GLY A 38 -14.38 -0.28 10.77
N GLY A 39 -14.90 -1.13 11.64
CA GLY A 39 -16.24 -1.69 11.59
C GLY A 39 -16.53 -2.42 10.27
N ALA A 40 -17.72 -2.19 9.72
CA ALA A 40 -18.15 -2.74 8.43
C ALA A 40 -17.74 -1.88 7.22
N THR A 41 -16.81 -0.93 7.38
CA THR A 41 -16.40 -0.02 6.30
C THR A 41 -15.23 -0.58 5.49
N ASN A 42 -14.95 0.04 4.34
CA ASN A 42 -13.78 -0.29 3.53
C ASN A 42 -12.50 0.26 4.17
N ALA A 43 -11.37 -0.44 3.99
CA ALA A 43 -10.05 -0.01 4.46
C ALA A 43 -9.67 1.39 3.95
N ASP A 44 -10.20 1.80 2.79
CA ASP A 44 -10.02 3.14 2.21
C ASP A 44 -10.52 4.27 3.11
N GLY A 45 -11.43 4.00 4.04
CA GLY A 45 -11.90 4.98 5.01
C GLY A 45 -10.94 5.21 6.18
N THR A 46 -9.91 4.38 6.34
CA THR A 46 -8.91 4.49 7.41
C THR A 46 -7.79 5.41 6.98
N ASN A 47 -7.24 6.17 7.93
CA ASN A 47 -6.01 6.92 7.73
C ASN A 47 -5.07 6.71 8.92
N VAL A 48 -3.78 6.66 8.64
CA VAL A 48 -2.71 6.53 9.63
C VAL A 48 -1.92 7.83 9.62
N TYR A 49 -1.65 8.39 10.78
CA TYR A 49 -0.79 9.56 10.98
C TYR A 49 0.46 9.12 11.72
N ILE A 50 1.61 9.52 11.22
CA ILE A 50 2.90 9.31 11.88
C ILE A 50 3.46 10.69 12.15
N ASP A 51 3.59 11.06 13.43
CA ASP A 51 3.92 12.43 13.83
C ASP A 51 3.05 13.45 13.07
N GLY A 52 1.72 13.26 13.08
CA GLY A 52 0.76 14.12 12.36
C GLY A 52 0.78 14.03 10.82
N VAL A 53 1.77 13.37 10.21
CA VAL A 53 1.86 13.19 8.75
C VAL A 53 0.96 12.04 8.32
N GLY A 54 -0.11 12.36 7.59
CA GLY A 54 -1.05 11.38 7.05
C GLY A 54 -0.39 10.48 5.99
N GLN A 55 -0.59 9.16 6.11
CA GLN A 55 -0.04 8.11 5.24
C GLN A 55 -1.04 7.66 4.17
N LYS A 56 -1.98 8.55 3.80
CA LYS A 56 -3.13 8.22 2.95
C LYS A 56 -2.70 7.78 1.54
N SER A 57 -3.30 6.71 1.03
CA SER A 57 -3.25 6.38 -0.40
C SER A 57 -4.44 7.01 -1.14
N TYR A 58 -4.17 7.77 -2.21
CA TYR A 58 -5.21 8.38 -3.06
C TYR A 58 -5.42 7.63 -4.40
N VAL A 59 -4.44 6.84 -4.82
CA VAL A 59 -4.44 6.18 -6.15
C VAL A 59 -4.67 4.67 -6.10
N LYS A 60 -4.50 4.06 -4.92
CA LYS A 60 -4.69 2.62 -4.70
C LYS A 60 -5.53 2.40 -3.44
N GLY A 61 -6.31 1.33 -3.38
CA GLY A 61 -7.10 1.00 -2.19
C GLY A 61 -6.24 0.58 -0.99
N GLY A 62 -6.85 0.30 0.15
CA GLY A 62 -6.19 -0.11 1.40
C GLY A 62 -6.00 1.03 2.41
N GLY A 63 -6.42 2.25 2.08
CA GLY A 63 -6.38 3.43 2.95
C GLY A 63 -4.99 4.04 3.20
N VAL A 64 -3.97 3.19 3.34
CA VAL A 64 -2.58 3.57 3.62
C VAL A 64 -1.70 3.28 2.41
N ALA A 65 -0.82 4.22 2.07
CA ALA A 65 0.17 4.06 1.02
C ALA A 65 1.00 2.80 1.25
N GLY A 66 1.19 2.02 0.19
CA GLY A 66 1.92 0.76 0.24
C GLY A 66 1.22 -0.43 0.92
N GLN A 67 0.01 -0.30 1.48
CA GLN A 67 -0.70 -1.43 2.12
C GLN A 67 -1.68 -2.19 1.20
N SER A 68 -1.79 -1.78 -0.07
CA SER A 68 -2.73 -2.41 -1.01
C SER A 68 -2.19 -3.72 -1.59
N GLY A 69 -2.71 -4.85 -1.10
CA GLY A 69 -2.31 -6.18 -1.57
C GLY A 69 -0.82 -6.44 -1.34
N SER A 70 -0.31 -5.98 -0.19
CA SER A 70 1.09 -6.08 0.21
C SER A 70 1.20 -6.77 1.57
N ALA A 71 2.24 -7.59 1.72
CA ALA A 71 2.63 -8.25 2.96
C ALA A 71 3.68 -7.46 3.78
N GLY A 72 4.08 -6.29 3.28
CA GLY A 72 5.02 -5.40 3.93
C GLY A 72 4.36 -4.51 4.96
N ASN A 73 5.16 -4.03 5.91
CA ASN A 73 4.72 -3.09 6.94
C ASN A 73 4.74 -1.65 6.38
N PRO A 74 3.89 -0.73 6.86
CA PRO A 74 3.87 0.64 6.35
C PRO A 74 4.97 1.53 6.95
N PHE A 75 5.54 1.14 8.10
CA PHE A 75 6.53 1.92 8.84
C PHE A 75 7.35 1.02 9.78
N PRO A 76 8.62 1.33 10.11
CA PRO A 76 9.42 0.50 11.01
C PRO A 76 8.83 0.52 12.42
N GLN A 77 8.56 -0.65 12.98
CA GLN A 77 7.96 -0.75 14.31
C GLN A 77 8.90 -0.25 15.41
N LEU A 78 10.21 -0.48 15.28
CA LEU A 78 11.23 0.03 16.19
C LEU A 78 11.14 1.55 16.39
N ALA A 79 10.67 2.30 15.39
CA ALA A 79 10.53 3.74 15.47
C ALA A 79 9.28 4.19 16.24
N ILE A 80 8.28 3.33 16.45
CA ILE A 80 7.04 3.69 17.14
C ILE A 80 7.27 3.78 18.64
N GLY A 81 7.04 4.96 19.22
CA GLY A 81 7.04 5.20 20.66
C GLY A 81 5.64 5.04 21.25
N GLU A 82 4.65 5.68 20.64
CA GLU A 82 3.26 5.64 21.08
C GLU A 82 2.30 5.40 19.92
N TYR A 83 1.14 4.85 20.25
CA TYR A 83 0.12 4.48 19.29
C TYR A 83 -1.27 4.68 19.90
N LYS A 84 -2.16 5.31 19.14
CA LYS A 84 -3.54 5.59 19.56
C LYS A 84 -4.49 5.36 18.38
N VAL A 85 -5.59 4.66 18.66
CA VAL A 85 -6.70 4.49 17.71
C VAL A 85 -7.86 5.37 18.15
N ILE A 86 -8.47 6.04 17.18
CA ILE A 86 -9.66 6.85 17.35
C ILE A 86 -10.71 6.31 16.38
N SER A 87 -11.64 5.50 16.89
CA SER A 87 -12.68 4.82 16.12
C SER A 87 -14.04 5.56 16.10
N GLY A 88 -14.15 6.67 16.82
CA GLY A 88 -15.35 7.52 16.89
C GLY A 88 -15.08 8.82 17.67
N ASN A 89 -15.96 9.81 17.53
CA ASN A 89 -15.82 11.16 18.14
C ASN A 89 -14.44 11.78 17.93
N TYR A 90 -13.85 11.59 16.75
CA TYR A 90 -12.58 12.23 16.41
C TYR A 90 -12.75 13.74 16.31
N LYS A 91 -11.72 14.44 16.79
CA LYS A 91 -11.61 15.90 16.79
C LYS A 91 -11.52 16.44 15.36
N ALA A 92 -11.90 17.70 15.17
CA ALA A 92 -11.92 18.36 13.86
C ALA A 92 -10.50 18.49 13.24
N GLU A 93 -9.46 18.32 14.05
CA GLU A 93 -8.05 18.28 13.61
C GLU A 93 -7.77 17.11 12.64
N TYR A 94 -8.49 15.97 12.76
CA TYR A 94 -8.28 14.81 11.88
C TYR A 94 -9.13 14.93 10.60
N GLY A 95 -8.48 15.11 9.44
CA GLY A 95 -9.13 15.10 8.12
C GLY A 95 -8.85 13.85 7.29
N GLN A 96 -9.67 13.56 6.27
CA GLN A 96 -9.49 12.38 5.39
C GLN A 96 -9.68 11.02 6.09
N VAL A 97 -10.48 11.03 7.15
CA VAL A 97 -10.90 9.85 7.90
C VAL A 97 -12.41 9.75 7.77
N SER A 98 -12.90 8.62 7.27
CA SER A 98 -14.34 8.31 7.23
C SER A 98 -14.71 7.10 8.09
N SER A 99 -13.71 6.40 8.67
CA SER A 99 -13.91 5.25 9.55
C SER A 99 -13.11 5.36 10.85
N ALA A 100 -11.79 5.20 10.78
CA ALA A 100 -10.89 5.24 11.93
C ALA A 100 -9.64 6.06 11.62
N ALA A 101 -9.22 6.86 12.60
CA ALA A 101 -7.93 7.52 12.60
C ALA A 101 -6.98 6.72 13.50
N VAL A 102 -5.82 6.38 12.96
CA VAL A 102 -4.73 5.79 13.72
C VAL A 102 -3.63 6.83 13.81
N THR A 103 -3.19 7.19 15.00
CA THR A 103 -2.06 8.11 15.18
C THR A 103 -0.93 7.42 15.92
N ALA A 104 0.28 7.59 15.43
CA ALA A 104 1.49 7.07 16.03
C ALA A 104 2.50 8.20 16.23
N ALA A 105 3.16 8.19 17.38
CA ALA A 105 4.26 9.08 17.67
C ALA A 105 5.57 8.31 17.61
N THR A 106 6.55 8.84 16.90
CA THR A 106 7.86 8.20 16.78
C THR A 106 8.74 8.49 17.99
N LYS A 107 9.68 7.59 18.28
CA LYS A 107 10.73 7.83 19.27
C LYS A 107 11.65 8.96 18.80
N SER A 108 12.23 9.68 19.76
CA SER A 108 13.25 10.72 19.55
C SER A 108 14.56 10.35 20.23
N GLY A 109 15.63 11.07 19.91
CA GLY A 109 16.91 10.92 20.59
C GLY A 109 16.86 11.47 22.01
N THR A 110 17.87 11.16 22.81
CA THR A 110 18.02 11.68 24.19
C THR A 110 19.45 12.09 24.44
N ASN A 111 19.75 12.70 25.59
CA ASN A 111 21.12 13.02 26.00
C ASN A 111 22.02 11.79 26.22
N GLU A 112 21.44 10.60 26.26
CA GLU A 112 22.15 9.34 26.35
C GLU A 112 22.04 8.59 25.02
N PHE A 113 23.16 7.98 24.61
CA PHE A 113 23.12 7.03 23.51
C PHE A 113 22.35 5.78 23.93
N LYS A 114 21.29 5.47 23.19
CA LYS A 114 20.48 4.26 23.36
C LYS A 114 20.34 3.56 22.03
N GLY A 115 20.48 2.25 22.04
CA GLY A 115 20.30 1.43 20.86
C GLY A 115 19.64 0.12 21.19
N GLU A 116 18.94 -0.43 20.22
CA GLU A 116 18.34 -1.76 20.28
C GLU A 116 18.49 -2.44 18.92
N THR A 117 18.57 -3.77 18.92
CA THR A 117 18.59 -4.58 17.71
C THR A 117 17.75 -5.83 17.93
N PHE A 118 17.20 -6.39 16.85
CA PHE A 118 16.50 -7.66 16.88
C PHE A 118 16.79 -8.48 15.63
N TYR A 119 16.55 -9.79 15.77
CA TYR A 119 16.61 -10.76 14.69
C TYR A 119 15.55 -11.85 14.92
N ARG A 120 14.69 -12.10 13.94
CA ARG A 120 13.71 -13.20 13.89
C ARG A 120 14.01 -14.04 12.67
N TYR A 121 13.99 -15.35 12.85
CA TYR A 121 14.24 -16.31 11.76
C TYR A 121 13.34 -17.52 11.89
N THR A 122 12.75 -17.93 10.77
CA THR A 122 12.14 -19.24 10.59
C THR A 122 12.51 -19.79 9.23
N ASN A 123 12.45 -21.11 9.07
CA ASN A 123 12.66 -21.77 7.78
C ASN A 123 11.75 -22.99 7.58
N GLU A 124 11.91 -23.67 6.43
CA GLU A 124 11.17 -24.86 6.09
C GLU A 124 11.30 -25.97 7.14
N ASP A 125 12.46 -26.14 7.76
CA ASP A 125 12.68 -27.17 8.79
C ASP A 125 11.84 -26.92 10.06
N MET A 126 11.56 -25.65 10.36
CA MET A 126 10.77 -25.21 11.51
C MET A 126 9.25 -25.23 11.28
N ARG A 127 8.76 -25.60 10.08
CA ARG A 127 7.32 -25.74 9.77
C ARG A 127 6.93 -27.17 9.39
N ALA A 128 5.63 -27.48 9.47
CA ALA A 128 5.09 -28.71 8.90
C ALA A 128 4.98 -28.61 7.36
N LYS A 129 4.88 -29.77 6.67
CA LYS A 129 4.54 -29.80 5.24
C LYS A 129 3.17 -29.17 4.98
N THR A 130 3.02 -28.44 3.88
CA THR A 130 1.73 -27.93 3.41
C THR A 130 0.87 -29.07 2.83
N PRO A 131 -0.47 -28.91 2.73
CA PRO A 131 -1.32 -29.89 2.06
C PRO A 131 -0.88 -30.21 0.63
N ALA A 132 -0.47 -29.20 -0.14
CA ALA A 132 0.03 -29.37 -1.51
C ALA A 132 1.34 -30.18 -1.55
N GLU A 133 2.32 -29.85 -0.69
CA GLU A 133 3.58 -30.62 -0.60
C GLU A 133 3.33 -32.09 -0.26
N ARG A 134 2.34 -32.39 0.61
CA ARG A 134 1.94 -33.77 0.90
C ARG A 134 1.26 -34.44 -0.29
N GLN A 135 0.36 -33.74 -0.98
CA GLN A 135 -0.42 -34.27 -2.09
C GLN A 135 0.46 -34.64 -3.28
N TYR A 136 1.45 -33.81 -3.61
CA TYR A 136 2.37 -34.06 -4.72
C TYR A 136 3.58 -34.92 -4.33
N GLY A 137 3.65 -35.42 -3.09
CA GLY A 137 4.77 -36.22 -2.59
C GLY A 137 6.11 -35.46 -2.54
N GLN A 138 6.06 -34.13 -2.56
CA GLN A 138 7.23 -33.26 -2.64
C GLN A 138 7.89 -33.10 -1.27
N THR A 139 9.17 -32.71 -1.27
CA THR A 139 9.84 -32.18 -0.07
C THR A 139 9.24 -30.83 0.32
N LYS A 140 9.61 -30.29 1.48
CA LYS A 140 9.20 -28.92 1.81
C LYS A 140 9.84 -27.97 0.80
N GLU A 141 9.05 -27.07 0.25
CA GLU A 141 9.61 -25.97 -0.55
C GLU A 141 10.52 -25.10 0.30
N ALA A 142 11.59 -24.61 -0.32
CA ALA A 142 12.48 -23.65 0.31
C ALA A 142 11.67 -22.43 0.75
N SER A 143 11.66 -22.19 2.05
CA SER A 143 10.89 -21.10 2.64
C SER A 143 11.65 -20.57 3.84
N ALA A 144 12.13 -19.33 3.79
CA ALA A 144 12.70 -18.66 4.94
C ALA A 144 11.90 -17.40 5.25
N GLU A 145 11.85 -17.01 6.52
CA GLU A 145 11.42 -15.68 6.94
C GLU A 145 12.51 -15.11 7.85
N LYS A 146 13.01 -13.94 7.48
CA LYS A 146 14.04 -13.18 8.20
C LYS A 146 13.51 -11.79 8.43
N GLU A 147 13.46 -11.38 9.69
CA GLU A 147 13.19 -10.00 10.06
C GLU A 147 14.30 -9.52 10.98
N TYR A 148 14.88 -8.38 10.69
CA TYR A 148 15.96 -7.84 11.51
C TYR A 148 15.98 -6.33 11.44
N GLY A 149 16.57 -5.72 12.45
CA GLY A 149 16.65 -4.28 12.47
C GLY A 149 17.43 -3.75 13.65
N PHE A 150 17.64 -2.45 13.62
CA PHE A 150 18.22 -1.71 14.73
C PHE A 150 17.58 -0.34 14.84
N ALA A 151 17.65 0.21 16.06
CA ALA A 151 17.38 1.60 16.33
C ALA A 151 18.55 2.17 17.12
N LEU A 152 18.88 3.43 16.85
CA LEU A 152 19.90 4.17 17.55
C LEU A 152 19.44 5.61 17.73
N GLY A 153 19.54 6.13 18.94
CA GLY A 153 19.31 7.54 19.23
C GLY A 153 20.30 8.08 20.23
N GLY A 154 20.51 9.38 20.21
CA GLY A 154 21.47 10.05 21.08
C GLY A 154 21.57 11.55 20.82
N PRO A 155 22.46 12.25 21.54
CA PRO A 155 22.66 13.68 21.36
C PRO A 155 23.52 13.97 20.13
N ILE A 156 23.14 14.98 19.36
CA ILE A 156 24.04 15.72 18.47
C ILE A 156 24.73 16.83 19.29
N ILE A 157 23.93 17.59 20.03
CA ILE A 157 24.34 18.59 21.01
C ILE A 157 23.53 18.30 22.28
N GLN A 158 24.21 17.97 23.37
CA GLN A 158 23.54 17.70 24.64
C GLN A 158 22.62 18.87 25.01
N ASP A 159 21.42 18.53 25.50
CA ASP A 159 20.34 19.43 25.92
C ASP A 159 19.73 20.29 24.82
N LYS A 160 20.14 20.14 23.55
CA LYS A 160 19.66 21.02 22.46
C LYS A 160 19.30 20.33 21.17
N ALA A 161 20.02 19.29 20.79
CA ALA A 161 19.82 18.64 19.50
C ALA A 161 20.05 17.14 19.62
N HIS A 162 19.13 16.35 19.09
CA HIS A 162 19.18 14.90 19.18
C HIS A 162 18.88 14.28 17.82
N PHE A 163 19.32 13.03 17.67
CA PHE A 163 19.01 12.24 16.49
C PHE A 163 18.41 10.91 16.91
N PHE A 164 17.60 10.34 16.02
CA PHE A 164 17.09 8.99 16.11
C PHE A 164 17.03 8.38 14.71
N VAL A 165 17.52 7.15 14.56
CA VAL A 165 17.51 6.42 13.29
C VAL A 165 17.11 4.98 13.52
N THR A 166 16.34 4.43 12.59
CA THR A 166 15.97 3.01 12.57
C THR A 166 16.08 2.45 11.18
N TYR A 167 16.40 1.16 11.13
CA TYR A 167 16.31 0.33 9.94
C TYR A 167 15.65 -0.98 10.33
N GLU A 168 14.60 -1.37 9.61
CA GLU A 168 13.99 -2.69 9.69
C GLU A 168 13.93 -3.33 8.30
N ALA A 169 14.32 -4.59 8.22
CA ALA A 169 14.25 -5.40 7.03
C ALA A 169 13.33 -6.59 7.27
N LYS A 170 12.53 -6.91 6.25
CA LYS A 170 11.72 -8.11 6.18
C LYS A 170 12.02 -8.84 4.88
N ARG A 171 12.33 -10.13 4.95
CA ARG A 171 12.64 -10.99 3.82
C ARG A 171 11.93 -12.31 4.01
N PHE A 172 11.12 -12.74 3.06
CA PHE A 172 10.56 -14.09 3.12
C PHE A 172 10.27 -14.69 1.75
N ASP A 173 10.22 -16.02 1.74
CA ASP A 173 9.88 -16.84 0.59
C ASP A 173 8.53 -17.51 0.85
N LEU A 174 7.47 -17.02 0.18
CA LEU A 174 6.11 -17.52 0.37
C LEU A 174 5.86 -18.74 -0.53
N PRO A 175 5.67 -19.95 0.04
CA PRO A 175 5.33 -21.12 -0.75
C PRO A 175 3.92 -20.98 -1.33
N VAL A 176 3.82 -21.15 -2.64
CA VAL A 176 2.57 -21.14 -3.41
C VAL A 176 2.46 -22.43 -4.22
N THR A 177 1.29 -22.67 -4.80
CA THR A 177 1.07 -23.80 -5.70
C THR A 177 0.45 -23.30 -6.98
N ILE A 178 1.03 -23.74 -8.09
CA ILE A 178 0.50 -23.55 -9.43
C ILE A 178 -0.24 -24.83 -9.80
N ALA A 179 -1.54 -24.72 -9.99
CA ALA A 179 -2.41 -25.83 -10.30
C ALA A 179 -3.51 -25.39 -11.27
N PRO A 180 -3.97 -26.28 -12.16
CA PRO A 180 -5.09 -26.01 -13.04
C PRO A 180 -6.36 -25.69 -12.25
N GLU A 181 -7.32 -25.07 -12.92
CA GLU A 181 -8.67 -24.99 -12.40
C GLU A 181 -9.25 -26.40 -12.18
N GLY A 182 -9.98 -26.59 -11.08
CA GLY A 182 -10.35 -27.92 -10.59
C GLY A 182 -11.15 -28.76 -11.59
N SER A 183 -11.99 -28.14 -12.40
CA SER A 183 -12.84 -28.81 -13.39
C SER A 183 -12.07 -29.38 -14.59
N VAL A 184 -10.83 -28.94 -14.83
CA VAL A 184 -10.00 -29.38 -15.95
C VAL A 184 -8.71 -30.08 -15.52
N THR A 185 -8.61 -30.47 -14.24
CA THR A 185 -7.42 -31.18 -13.74
C THR A 185 -7.14 -32.49 -14.48
N ASN A 186 -8.19 -33.16 -14.99
CA ASN A 186 -8.06 -34.37 -15.82
C ASN A 186 -7.48 -34.11 -17.23
N ARG A 187 -7.34 -32.84 -17.64
CA ARG A 187 -6.78 -32.43 -18.94
C ARG A 187 -5.31 -32.03 -18.87
N VAL A 188 -4.71 -32.02 -17.68
CA VAL A 188 -3.28 -31.70 -17.49
C VAL A 188 -2.35 -32.55 -18.35
N GLY A 189 -2.70 -33.82 -18.60
CA GLY A 189 -1.91 -34.71 -19.45
C GLY A 189 -1.85 -34.31 -20.93
N LEU A 190 -2.64 -33.32 -21.36
CA LEU A 190 -2.60 -32.77 -22.73
C LEU A 190 -1.61 -31.60 -22.87
N LEU A 191 -1.09 -31.08 -21.75
CA LEU A 191 -0.18 -29.94 -21.77
C LEU A 191 1.14 -30.29 -22.47
N PRO A 192 1.67 -29.37 -23.29
CA PRO A 192 3.07 -29.41 -23.72
C PRO A 192 4.05 -29.47 -22.53
N GLY A 193 5.26 -29.98 -22.75
CA GLY A 193 6.21 -30.28 -21.67
C GLY A 193 6.66 -29.04 -20.87
N ASP A 194 6.85 -27.91 -21.54
CA ASP A 194 7.12 -26.60 -20.94
C ASP A 194 5.94 -26.10 -20.09
N ALA A 195 4.71 -26.24 -20.60
CA ALA A 195 3.50 -25.86 -19.88
C ALA A 195 3.25 -26.74 -18.65
N ALA A 196 3.49 -28.04 -18.76
CA ALA A 196 3.41 -28.97 -17.64
C ALA A 196 4.46 -28.68 -16.57
N ALA A 197 5.66 -28.24 -16.96
CA ALA A 197 6.73 -27.84 -16.04
C ALA A 197 6.41 -26.56 -15.25
N GLY A 198 5.49 -25.72 -15.74
CA GLY A 198 4.98 -24.54 -15.02
C GLY A 198 4.03 -24.86 -13.87
N LEU A 199 3.55 -26.10 -13.75
CA LEU A 199 2.69 -26.56 -12.66
C LEU A 199 3.51 -27.08 -11.48
N GLY A 200 2.91 -27.03 -10.29
CA GLY A 200 3.48 -27.57 -9.07
C GLY A 200 3.76 -26.49 -8.02
N PRO A 201 4.44 -26.87 -6.93
CA PRO A 201 4.83 -25.92 -5.90
C PRO A 201 5.90 -24.94 -6.42
N ALA A 202 5.87 -23.71 -5.93
CA ALA A 202 6.87 -22.69 -6.20
C ALA A 202 6.95 -21.72 -5.01
N SER A 203 7.91 -20.79 -5.02
CA SER A 203 8.10 -19.85 -3.92
C SER A 203 8.22 -18.41 -4.42
N GLN A 204 7.40 -17.51 -3.85
CA GLN A 204 7.42 -16.08 -4.15
C GLN A 204 8.37 -15.35 -3.19
N PRO A 205 9.50 -14.81 -3.68
CA PRO A 205 10.34 -13.96 -2.85
C PRO A 205 9.65 -12.62 -2.56
N PHE A 206 9.83 -12.16 -1.33
CA PHE A 206 9.41 -10.86 -0.81
C PHE A 206 10.58 -10.20 -0.09
N GLU A 207 10.81 -8.93 -0.42
CA GLU A 207 11.79 -8.09 0.23
C GLU A 207 11.20 -6.74 0.63
N GLN A 208 11.53 -6.26 1.82
CA GLN A 208 11.18 -4.92 2.28
C GLN A 208 12.26 -4.32 3.17
N ASP A 209 12.60 -3.07 2.90
CA ASP A 209 13.43 -2.21 3.72
C ASP A 209 12.64 -1.01 4.20
N LEU A 210 12.78 -0.71 5.50
CA LEU A 210 12.13 0.41 6.17
C LEU A 210 13.21 1.23 6.87
N ILE A 211 13.34 2.49 6.50
CA ILE A 211 14.26 3.44 7.12
C ILE A 211 13.43 4.59 7.69
N PHE A 212 13.76 4.98 8.92
CA PHE A 212 13.26 6.21 9.50
C PHE A 212 14.42 6.96 10.16
N ALA A 213 14.50 8.25 9.94
CA ALA A 213 15.43 9.14 10.61
C ALA A 213 14.71 10.40 11.10
N LYS A 214 15.06 10.84 12.29
CA LYS A 214 14.59 12.08 12.92
C LYS A 214 15.79 12.84 13.47
N ILE A 215 15.80 14.14 13.24
CA ILE A 215 16.64 15.09 13.94
C ILE A 215 15.72 16.11 14.57
N ASP A 216 15.91 16.37 15.86
CA ASP A 216 15.21 17.44 16.56
C ASP A 216 16.19 18.42 17.19
N PHE A 217 15.79 19.68 17.23
CA PHE A 217 16.61 20.81 17.65
C PHE A 217 15.77 21.87 18.35
N GLU A 218 16.25 22.33 19.50
CA GLU A 218 15.64 23.34 20.35
C GLU A 218 16.52 24.61 20.37
N PRO A 219 16.32 25.55 19.42
CA PRO A 219 17.12 26.77 19.35
C PRO A 219 16.88 27.72 20.54
N THR A 220 15.68 27.68 21.11
CA THR A 220 15.26 28.47 22.28
C THR A 220 14.42 27.58 23.20
N ASP A 221 14.14 28.05 24.42
CA ASP A 221 13.26 27.33 25.36
C ASP A 221 11.80 27.23 24.87
N ASN A 222 11.44 28.00 23.83
CA ASN A 222 10.08 28.09 23.28
C ASN A 222 9.97 27.48 21.88
N ASP A 223 11.08 27.11 21.24
CA ASP A 223 11.10 26.68 19.85
C ASP A 223 11.66 25.27 19.73
N ARG A 224 10.95 24.38 19.02
CA ARG A 224 11.42 23.03 18.68
C ARG A 224 11.23 22.77 17.20
N ILE A 225 12.30 22.40 16.52
CA ILE A 225 12.31 22.08 15.09
C ILE A 225 12.59 20.59 14.94
N GLU A 226 11.78 19.89 14.17
CA GLU A 226 11.97 18.47 13.86
C GLU A 226 12.06 18.27 12.34
N LEU A 227 13.09 17.56 11.89
CA LEU A 227 13.23 17.08 10.53
C LEU A 227 13.12 15.56 10.55
N THR A 228 12.20 15.01 9.76
CA THR A 228 11.99 13.57 9.64
C THR A 228 12.09 13.10 8.19
N PHE A 229 12.60 11.90 8.03
CA PHE A 229 12.71 11.17 6.78
C PHE A 229 12.19 9.74 6.99
N GLN A 230 11.35 9.29 6.07
CA GLN A 230 10.83 7.94 5.99
C GLN A 230 11.09 7.41 4.58
N ASP A 231 11.60 6.20 4.48
CA ASP A 231 11.72 5.45 3.24
C ASP A 231 11.24 4.02 3.46
N ARG A 232 10.29 3.63 2.64
CA ARG A 232 9.79 2.28 2.52
C ARG A 232 10.09 1.82 1.11
N ASP A 233 10.85 0.75 0.99
CA ASP A 233 11.11 0.05 -0.26
C ASP A 233 10.62 -1.39 -0.11
N GLU A 234 9.85 -1.87 -1.07
CA GLU A 234 9.35 -3.24 -1.10
C GLU A 234 9.38 -3.77 -2.52
N THR A 235 9.87 -4.99 -2.66
CA THR A 235 9.84 -5.75 -3.90
C THR A 235 9.21 -7.11 -3.63
N GLN A 236 8.17 -7.46 -4.37
CA GLN A 236 7.48 -8.74 -4.23
C GLN A 236 7.23 -9.38 -5.59
N GLN A 237 7.59 -10.65 -5.74
CA GLN A 237 7.14 -11.44 -6.87
C GLN A 237 5.75 -12.01 -6.63
N GLN A 238 4.87 -11.91 -7.63
CA GLN A 238 3.48 -12.35 -7.56
C GLN A 238 3.14 -13.30 -8.71
N PHE A 239 2.89 -14.56 -8.38
CA PHE A 239 2.39 -15.64 -9.25
C PHE A 239 1.72 -16.75 -8.43
N SER A 240 0.50 -17.16 -8.74
CA SER A 240 -0.19 -18.21 -7.96
C SER A 240 -1.38 -18.74 -8.75
N GLY A 241 -1.99 -19.84 -8.31
CA GLY A 241 -3.17 -20.37 -8.99
C GLY A 241 -2.74 -20.99 -10.31
N GLN A 242 -3.13 -20.42 -11.45
CA GLN A 242 -2.74 -20.95 -12.76
C GLN A 242 -1.52 -20.24 -13.35
N THR A 243 -0.98 -19.21 -12.69
CA THR A 243 0.16 -18.44 -13.20
C THR A 243 1.48 -19.06 -12.78
N ALA A 244 2.26 -19.56 -13.73
CA ALA A 244 3.62 -20.05 -13.52
C ALA A 244 4.57 -18.90 -13.12
N PRO A 245 5.71 -19.19 -12.46
CA PRO A 245 6.66 -18.16 -12.02
C PRO A 245 7.11 -17.20 -13.13
N GLU A 246 7.42 -17.72 -14.32
CA GLU A 246 7.84 -16.90 -15.47
C GLU A 246 6.75 -15.94 -15.96
N ALA A 247 5.49 -16.36 -15.87
CA ALA A 247 4.31 -15.55 -16.21
C ALA A 247 3.86 -14.64 -15.06
N GLY A 248 4.65 -14.60 -13.97
CA GLY A 248 4.45 -13.71 -12.84
C GLY A 248 4.91 -12.28 -13.10
N ARG A 249 4.71 -11.46 -12.09
CA ARG A 249 5.12 -10.05 -12.06
C ARG A 249 5.91 -9.72 -10.81
N GLU A 250 6.79 -8.76 -10.90
CA GLU A 250 7.45 -8.11 -9.77
C GLU A 250 6.73 -6.81 -9.46
N VAL A 251 6.36 -6.62 -8.20
CA VAL A 251 5.70 -5.42 -7.71
C VAL A 251 6.69 -4.67 -6.83
N VAL A 252 7.17 -3.53 -7.35
CA VAL A 252 7.95 -2.58 -6.57
C VAL A 252 7.01 -1.55 -5.95
N ASN A 253 7.13 -1.32 -4.65
CA ASN A 253 6.22 -0.50 -3.88
C ASN A 253 6.99 0.41 -2.91
N THR A 254 7.14 1.67 -3.29
CA THR A 254 7.94 2.65 -2.55
C THR A 254 7.05 3.71 -1.89
N ASP A 255 7.40 4.15 -0.69
CA ASP A 255 6.80 5.32 -0.02
C ASP A 255 7.90 6.12 0.70
N ARG A 256 8.16 7.32 0.19
CA ARG A 256 9.16 8.26 0.71
C ARG A 256 8.47 9.50 1.22
N ARG A 257 8.80 9.88 2.45
CA ARG A 257 8.21 11.06 3.08
C ARG A 257 9.27 11.88 3.79
N TYR A 258 9.11 13.18 3.70
CA TYR A 258 9.91 14.17 4.42
C TYR A 258 8.96 15.08 5.18
N ALA A 259 9.28 15.40 6.42
CA ALA A 259 8.55 16.43 7.16
C ALA A 259 9.52 17.34 7.91
N LEU A 260 9.30 18.65 7.76
CA LEU A 260 9.87 19.68 8.59
C LEU A 260 8.76 20.25 9.46
N ARG A 261 8.95 20.21 10.77
CA ARG A 261 8.02 20.73 11.76
C ARG A 261 8.70 21.80 12.59
N TRP A 262 8.00 22.87 12.88
CA TRP A 262 8.38 23.89 13.86
C TRP A 262 7.24 24.08 14.85
N ASN A 263 7.56 23.87 16.13
CA ASN A 263 6.68 24.10 17.25
C ASN A 263 7.15 25.33 18.00
N HIS A 264 6.23 26.21 18.36
CA HIS A 264 6.48 27.41 19.14
C HIS A 264 5.51 27.53 20.30
N SER A 265 6.04 27.63 21.52
CA SER A 265 5.29 27.79 22.76
C SER A 265 5.34 29.25 23.23
N GLY A 266 4.19 29.91 23.26
CA GLY A 266 3.99 31.19 23.92
C GLY A 266 3.36 31.02 25.31
N GLU A 267 3.08 32.14 25.99
CA GLU A 267 2.49 32.10 27.34
C GLU A 267 1.05 31.54 27.40
N ARG A 268 0.29 31.66 26.31
CA ARG A 268 -1.13 31.24 26.19
C ARG A 268 -1.49 30.66 24.83
N TYR A 269 -0.46 30.26 24.08
CA TYR A 269 -0.66 29.68 22.78
C TYR A 269 0.47 28.73 22.44
N TYR A 270 0.16 27.75 21.61
CA TYR A 270 1.10 26.82 21.02
C TYR A 270 0.83 26.76 19.52
N ASN A 271 1.86 26.98 18.71
CA ASN A 271 1.75 26.91 17.26
C ASN A 271 2.60 25.75 16.72
N GLU A 272 2.02 24.94 15.84
CA GLU A 272 2.72 23.89 15.09
C GLU A 272 2.59 24.19 13.59
N LEU A 273 3.72 24.50 12.94
CA LEU A 273 3.83 24.62 11.49
C LEU A 273 4.53 23.38 10.95
N MET A 274 3.96 22.76 9.93
CA MET A 274 4.50 21.56 9.31
C MET A 274 4.49 21.65 7.79
N VAL A 275 5.64 21.35 7.17
CA VAL A 275 5.79 21.21 5.72
C VAL A 275 6.17 19.76 5.43
N THR A 276 5.46 19.13 4.51
CA THR A 276 5.65 17.72 4.15
C THR A 276 5.81 17.54 2.65
N HIS A 277 6.60 16.55 2.27
CA HIS A 277 6.67 16.02 0.91
C HIS A 277 6.40 14.52 0.94
N GLU A 278 5.59 14.03 0.00
CA GLU A 278 5.34 12.60 -0.20
C GLU A 278 5.66 12.21 -1.64
N ASP A 279 6.18 11.00 -1.80
CA ASP A 279 6.48 10.35 -3.07
C ASP A 279 6.22 8.84 -2.89
N SER A 280 5.09 8.36 -3.41
CA SER A 280 4.66 6.96 -3.25
C SER A 280 4.27 6.37 -4.58
N PHE A 281 4.79 5.18 -4.87
CA PHE A 281 4.55 4.48 -6.13
C PHE A 281 4.38 2.98 -5.92
N ASN A 282 3.46 2.40 -6.69
CA ASN A 282 3.26 0.97 -6.86
C ASN A 282 3.39 0.64 -8.34
N ASN A 283 4.38 -0.17 -8.68
CA ASN A 283 4.80 -0.45 -10.05
C ASN A 283 4.96 -1.96 -10.30
N PRO A 284 3.86 -2.69 -10.52
CA PRO A 284 3.90 -4.05 -11.07
C PRO A 284 4.45 -4.09 -12.50
N THR A 285 5.43 -4.97 -12.75
CA THR A 285 6.04 -5.22 -14.06
C THR A 285 6.26 -6.73 -14.26
N PRO A 286 6.21 -7.28 -15.50
CA PRO A 286 6.43 -8.72 -15.70
C PRO A 286 7.84 -9.17 -15.33
N LEU A 287 7.96 -10.38 -14.82
CA LEU A 287 9.27 -11.02 -14.56
C LEU A 287 9.99 -11.41 -15.86
N THR A 288 9.22 -11.73 -16.90
CA THR A 288 9.75 -12.21 -18.17
C THR A 288 9.22 -11.33 -19.30
N LEU A 289 10.12 -10.87 -20.19
CA LEU A 289 9.76 -10.18 -21.43
C LEU A 289 9.72 -11.18 -22.59
N ALA A 290 8.58 -11.84 -22.75
CA ALA A 290 8.33 -12.85 -23.77
C ALA A 290 6.83 -12.92 -24.10
N ASN A 291 6.46 -13.67 -25.14
CA ASN A 291 5.04 -13.95 -25.40
C ASN A 291 4.46 -14.71 -24.19
N GLY A 292 3.33 -14.25 -23.68
CA GLY A 292 2.53 -15.00 -22.72
C GLY A 292 1.72 -16.07 -23.43
N ILE A 293 1.63 -17.26 -22.83
CA ILE A 293 0.84 -18.37 -23.36
C ILE A 293 -0.12 -18.83 -22.27
N THR A 294 -1.40 -18.88 -22.59
CA THR A 294 -2.43 -19.41 -21.70
C THR A 294 -2.99 -20.70 -22.30
N TYR A 295 -2.86 -21.80 -21.59
CA TYR A 295 -3.52 -23.06 -21.97
C TYR A 295 -4.83 -23.18 -21.22
N THR A 296 -5.90 -23.44 -21.95
CA THR A 296 -7.24 -23.74 -21.45
C THR A 296 -7.67 -25.13 -21.86
N ALA A 297 -8.76 -25.63 -21.28
CA ALA A 297 -9.47 -26.79 -21.77
C ALA A 297 -10.97 -26.65 -21.47
N PRO A 298 -11.85 -27.29 -22.25
CA PRO A 298 -13.28 -27.24 -21.99
C PRO A 298 -13.64 -28.10 -20.77
N ASP A 299 -14.44 -27.54 -19.86
CA ASP A 299 -15.06 -28.28 -18.75
C ASP A 299 -16.42 -28.90 -19.12
N GLY A 300 -16.86 -28.70 -20.36
CA GLY A 300 -18.18 -29.08 -20.88
C GLY A 300 -19.16 -27.92 -20.99
N THR A 301 -18.85 -26.76 -20.40
CA THR A 301 -19.65 -25.52 -20.52
C THR A 301 -18.83 -24.34 -21.02
N GLU A 302 -17.60 -24.19 -20.53
CA GLU A 302 -16.69 -23.13 -20.94
C GLU A 302 -15.23 -23.58 -20.84
N ASP A 303 -14.35 -22.77 -21.42
CA ASP A 303 -12.91 -22.97 -21.36
C ASP A 303 -12.36 -22.52 -19.99
N ARG A 304 -11.64 -23.41 -19.33
CA ARG A 304 -11.03 -23.18 -18.01
C ARG A 304 -9.51 -23.18 -18.11
N THR A 305 -8.86 -22.37 -17.28
CA THR A 305 -7.40 -22.22 -17.35
C THR A 305 -6.70 -23.44 -16.75
N LEU A 306 -5.79 -24.03 -17.52
CA LEU A 306 -4.84 -25.03 -17.04
C LEU A 306 -3.61 -24.35 -16.44
N VAL A 307 -2.94 -23.51 -17.23
CA VAL A 307 -1.72 -22.82 -16.81
C VAL A 307 -1.45 -21.61 -17.71
N LYS A 308 -0.79 -20.59 -17.15
CA LYS A 308 -0.22 -19.45 -17.86
C LYS A 308 1.29 -19.51 -17.74
N ILE A 309 1.98 -19.49 -18.87
CA ILE A 309 3.45 -19.56 -19.00
C ILE A 309 3.95 -18.41 -19.89
N GLY A 310 5.27 -18.28 -20.03
CA GLY A 310 5.90 -17.19 -20.79
C GLY A 310 5.85 -15.85 -20.04
N GLY A 311 5.55 -14.76 -20.74
CA GLY A 311 5.46 -13.42 -20.13
C GLY A 311 4.09 -13.09 -19.54
N ALA A 312 4.05 -12.36 -18.41
CA ALA A 312 2.80 -11.81 -17.85
C ALA A 312 2.12 -10.85 -18.83
N SER A 313 0.79 -10.71 -18.75
CA SER A 313 0.02 -9.91 -19.69
C SER A 313 0.39 -8.43 -19.60
N ALA A 314 0.23 -7.71 -20.70
CA ALA A 314 0.28 -6.26 -20.73
C ALA A 314 -0.62 -5.56 -19.69
N LEU A 315 -1.74 -6.19 -19.30
CA LEU A 315 -2.66 -5.69 -18.26
C LEU A 315 -2.17 -5.93 -16.83
N ASP A 316 -1.18 -6.81 -16.65
CA ASP A 316 -0.57 -7.09 -15.35
C ASP A 316 0.47 -6.03 -14.97
N SER A 317 0.85 -5.15 -15.91
CA SER A 317 1.71 -4.01 -15.66
C SER A 317 0.88 -2.74 -15.45
N GLN A 318 1.11 -2.08 -14.33
CA GLN A 318 0.38 -0.91 -13.89
C GLN A 318 1.35 0.03 -13.19
N VAL A 319 1.03 1.32 -13.17
CA VAL A 319 1.75 2.31 -12.37
C VAL A 319 0.70 3.11 -11.63
N LYS A 320 0.73 3.09 -10.31
CA LYS A 320 -0.11 3.95 -9.46
C LYS A 320 0.81 4.73 -8.55
N GLY A 321 0.74 6.05 -8.56
CA GLY A 321 1.57 6.86 -7.68
C GLY A 321 0.96 8.19 -7.27
N GLN A 322 1.49 8.76 -6.20
CA GLN A 322 1.15 10.09 -5.71
C GLN A 322 2.42 10.81 -5.29
N LYS A 323 2.53 12.10 -5.62
CA LYS A 323 3.69 12.90 -5.28
C LYS A 323 3.33 14.35 -5.06
N GLY A 324 3.82 14.97 -3.99
CA GLY A 324 3.66 16.41 -3.85
C GLY A 324 3.92 16.94 -2.45
N TRP A 325 3.44 18.15 -2.20
CA TRP A 325 3.74 18.92 -1.01
C TRP A 325 2.47 19.23 -0.23
N ALA A 326 2.60 19.31 1.09
CA ALA A 326 1.59 19.94 1.93
C ALA A 326 2.24 20.86 2.96
N ILE A 327 1.49 21.90 3.32
CA ILE A 327 1.77 22.79 4.44
C ILE A 327 0.55 22.80 5.35
N GLU A 328 0.80 22.74 6.65
CA GLU A 328 -0.23 22.74 7.67
C GLU A 328 0.23 23.61 8.84
N ASP A 329 -0.68 24.45 9.34
CA ASP A 329 -0.44 25.27 10.52
C ASP A 329 -1.58 25.04 11.50
N ASN A 330 -1.23 24.76 12.75
CA ASN A 330 -2.13 24.40 13.83
C ASN A 330 -1.85 25.29 15.04
N LEU A 331 -2.80 26.16 15.39
CA LEU A 331 -2.73 27.03 16.55
C LEU A 331 -3.65 26.52 17.66
N THR A 332 -3.09 26.30 18.83
CA THR A 332 -3.82 26.03 20.07
C THR A 332 -3.76 27.27 20.96
N LEU A 333 -4.91 27.74 21.40
CA LEU A 333 -5.08 28.79 22.40
C LEU A 333 -5.65 28.17 23.67
N ASP A 334 -4.99 28.41 24.79
CA ASP A 334 -5.43 27.94 26.10
C ASP A 334 -5.63 29.11 27.07
N GLY A 335 -6.14 28.80 28.27
CA GLY A 335 -6.34 29.80 29.32
C GLY A 335 -7.44 30.84 29.03
N ILE A 336 -8.36 30.55 28.11
CA ILE A 336 -9.52 31.40 27.83
C ILE A 336 -10.61 31.06 28.86
N GLN A 337 -10.91 32.01 29.75
CA GLN A 337 -11.93 31.86 30.79
C GLN A 337 -13.19 32.64 30.44
N TRP A 338 -14.24 31.93 30.05
CA TRP A 338 -15.56 32.50 29.79
C TRP A 338 -16.62 31.42 29.98
N MET A 339 -17.46 31.53 31.02
CA MET A 339 -18.44 30.47 31.35
C MET A 339 -17.82 29.07 31.49
N GLY A 340 -16.57 28.99 31.96
CA GLY A 340 -15.75 27.78 31.98
C GLY A 340 -14.37 28.03 31.37
N ASP A 341 -13.56 26.99 31.32
CA ASP A 341 -12.25 27.03 30.67
C ASP A 341 -12.37 26.51 29.23
N HIS A 342 -11.76 27.23 28.28
CA HIS A 342 -11.74 26.88 26.88
C HIS A 342 -10.33 26.59 26.41
N THR A 343 -10.17 25.51 25.65
CA THR A 343 -9.00 25.26 24.80
C THR A 343 -9.44 25.26 23.35
N ILE A 344 -9.06 26.31 22.62
CA ILE A 344 -9.46 26.48 21.22
C ILE A 344 -8.31 26.04 20.33
N LYS A 345 -8.57 25.10 19.43
CA LYS A 345 -7.65 24.68 18.38
C LYS A 345 -8.19 25.10 17.03
N MET A 346 -7.35 25.68 16.20
CA MET A 346 -7.68 25.98 14.82
C MET A 346 -6.52 25.64 13.92
N GLY A 347 -6.81 25.25 12.69
CA GLY A 347 -5.75 24.93 11.75
C GLY A 347 -6.17 25.04 10.30
N ALA A 348 -5.16 25.22 9.47
CA ALA A 348 -5.28 25.32 8.02
C ALA A 348 -4.26 24.42 7.36
N LYS A 349 -4.72 23.66 6.37
CA LYS A 349 -3.91 22.75 5.56
C LYS A 349 -4.09 23.08 4.09
N TYR A 350 -2.99 23.17 3.37
CA TYR A 350 -2.95 23.18 1.90
C TYR A 350 -2.10 22.01 1.43
N LYS A 351 -2.64 21.17 0.54
CA LYS A 351 -1.94 20.04 -0.07
C LYS A 351 -2.13 20.06 -1.58
N GLU A 352 -1.04 19.90 -2.32
CA GLU A 352 -1.05 19.76 -3.79
C GLU A 352 -0.21 18.54 -4.15
N ILE A 353 -0.86 17.55 -4.78
CA ILE A 353 -0.24 16.30 -5.20
C ILE A 353 -0.55 15.98 -6.66
N ASP A 354 0.44 15.49 -7.38
CA ASP A 354 0.29 14.84 -8.67
C ASP A 354 -0.07 13.37 -8.44
N LEU A 355 -1.18 12.94 -9.03
CA LEU A 355 -1.64 11.56 -9.04
C LEU A 355 -1.29 10.94 -10.40
N TYR A 356 -0.71 9.74 -10.37
CA TYR A 356 -0.28 8.98 -11.53
C TYR A 356 -1.07 7.67 -11.61
N ALA A 357 -1.60 7.37 -12.78
CA ALA A 357 -2.29 6.11 -13.02
C ALA A 357 -2.05 5.60 -14.45
N SER A 358 -1.56 4.37 -14.57
CA SER A 358 -1.53 3.59 -15.80
C SER A 358 -1.97 2.16 -15.47
N ASP A 359 -2.83 1.58 -16.32
CA ASP A 359 -3.45 0.26 -16.09
C ASP A 359 -2.96 -0.83 -17.05
N ALA A 360 -2.09 -0.48 -18.00
CA ALA A 360 -1.48 -1.41 -18.92
C ALA A 360 -0.20 -0.83 -19.51
N ALA A 361 0.73 -1.69 -19.91
CA ALA A 361 1.92 -1.30 -20.67
C ALA A 361 1.97 -2.03 -22.02
N GLN A 362 2.58 -1.41 -23.04
CA GLN A 362 2.74 -2.03 -24.36
C GLN A 362 3.91 -3.03 -24.36
N ILE A 363 3.68 -4.16 -23.68
CA ILE A 363 4.66 -5.22 -23.47
C ILE A 363 4.14 -6.56 -24.03
N ASN A 364 4.52 -7.68 -23.41
CA ASN A 364 4.17 -9.06 -23.74
C ASN A 364 2.74 -9.23 -24.33
N PRO A 365 2.61 -9.69 -25.59
CA PRO A 365 1.34 -10.19 -26.10
C PRO A 365 1.01 -11.54 -25.44
N THR A 366 -0.27 -11.87 -25.32
CA THR A 366 -0.74 -13.14 -24.76
C THR A 366 -1.52 -13.93 -25.80
N PHE A 367 -1.19 -15.20 -25.98
CA PHE A 367 -1.86 -16.14 -26.89
C PHE A 367 -2.53 -17.25 -26.07
N THR A 368 -3.81 -17.53 -26.35
CA THR A 368 -4.59 -18.54 -25.64
C THR A 368 -4.90 -19.71 -26.55
N TYR A 369 -4.62 -20.92 -26.07
CA TYR A 369 -4.82 -22.20 -26.74
C TYR A 369 -5.79 -23.04 -25.94
N THR A 370 -6.72 -23.72 -26.60
CA THR A 370 -7.60 -24.70 -25.95
C THR A 370 -7.10 -26.11 -26.24
N LEU A 371 -7.09 -26.97 -25.22
CA LEU A 371 -6.59 -28.33 -25.29
C LEU A 371 -7.74 -29.31 -25.09
N GLY A 372 -7.86 -30.29 -26.00
CA GLY A 372 -8.88 -31.33 -25.91
C GLY A 372 -10.28 -30.86 -26.30
N ASP A 373 -10.39 -29.70 -26.94
CA ASP A 373 -11.57 -29.32 -27.72
C ASP A 373 -11.55 -30.05 -29.06
N ALA A 374 -12.69 -30.63 -29.47
CA ALA A 374 -12.81 -31.33 -30.73
C ALA A 374 -12.99 -30.37 -31.92
N ASP A 375 -13.50 -29.17 -31.66
CA ASP A 375 -13.85 -28.19 -32.69
C ASP A 375 -12.70 -27.20 -32.97
N PHE A 376 -11.67 -27.16 -32.11
CA PHE A 376 -10.52 -26.27 -32.23
C PHE A 376 -9.18 -27.00 -32.13
N PRO A 377 -8.24 -26.76 -33.08
CA PRO A 377 -6.92 -27.38 -33.06
C PRO A 377 -6.03 -26.79 -31.95
N SER A 378 -5.33 -27.65 -31.22
CA SER A 378 -4.54 -27.28 -30.03
C SER A 378 -3.23 -26.54 -30.33
N ASP A 379 -2.79 -26.48 -31.58
CA ASP A 379 -1.57 -25.83 -32.04
C ASP A 379 -1.80 -24.41 -32.58
N ILE A 380 -3.06 -23.96 -32.66
CA ILE A 380 -3.43 -22.62 -33.10
C ILE A 380 -4.12 -21.89 -31.94
N PRO A 381 -3.67 -20.67 -31.57
CA PRO A 381 -4.32 -19.92 -30.52
C PRO A 381 -5.68 -19.42 -31.02
N TYR A 382 -6.74 -19.66 -30.24
CA TYR A 382 -8.08 -19.15 -30.54
C TYR A 382 -8.27 -17.70 -30.11
N LYS A 383 -7.38 -17.17 -29.24
CA LYS A 383 -7.41 -15.77 -28.78
C LYS A 383 -6.00 -15.21 -28.68
N ALA A 384 -5.80 -14.00 -29.21
CA ALA A 384 -4.60 -13.19 -29.03
C ALA A 384 -4.97 -11.86 -28.37
N GLN A 385 -4.22 -11.46 -27.35
CA GLN A 385 -4.42 -10.21 -26.62
C GLN A 385 -3.11 -9.43 -26.58
N PHE A 386 -3.14 -8.18 -27.02
CA PHE A 386 -1.99 -7.29 -27.01
C PHE A 386 -2.46 -5.84 -26.92
N VAL A 387 -1.65 -4.97 -26.32
CA VAL A 387 -1.93 -3.53 -26.29
C VAL A 387 -1.50 -2.93 -27.62
N LYS A 388 -2.43 -2.24 -28.28
CA LYS A 388 -2.16 -1.51 -29.52
C LYS A 388 -2.50 -0.03 -29.31
N PRO A 389 -1.55 0.89 -29.54
CA PRO A 389 -1.88 2.31 -29.55
C PRO A 389 -2.83 2.62 -30.72
N VAL A 390 -3.85 3.43 -30.47
CA VAL A 390 -4.77 3.88 -31.52
C VAL A 390 -4.11 4.98 -32.33
N ASN A 391 -3.71 4.67 -33.56
CA ASN A 391 -3.10 5.63 -34.47
C ASN A 391 -4.07 6.78 -34.79
N GLY A 392 -3.57 8.02 -34.78
CA GLY A 392 -4.35 9.22 -35.12
C GLY A 392 -5.12 9.85 -33.96
N VAL A 393 -5.01 9.30 -32.73
CA VAL A 393 -5.59 9.90 -31.53
C VAL A 393 -4.52 10.76 -30.84
N SER A 394 -4.72 12.07 -30.83
CA SER A 394 -3.88 13.01 -30.07
C SER A 394 -4.53 13.37 -28.75
N GLY A 395 -3.75 13.52 -27.68
CA GLY A 395 -4.25 13.91 -26.36
C GLY A 395 -4.72 12.77 -25.45
N VAL A 396 -4.61 11.51 -25.89
CA VAL A 396 -4.85 10.32 -25.04
C VAL A 396 -3.51 9.65 -24.74
N SER A 397 -3.13 9.66 -23.47
CA SER A 397 -1.95 8.97 -22.94
C SER A 397 -2.41 7.70 -22.21
N GLY A 398 -1.65 6.60 -22.33
CA GLY A 398 -1.86 5.39 -21.51
C GLY A 398 -1.54 5.59 -20.02
N GLU A 399 -1.01 6.76 -19.69
CA GLU A 399 -0.80 7.24 -18.33
C GLU A 399 -1.63 8.52 -18.11
N VAL A 400 -2.48 8.49 -17.08
CA VAL A 400 -3.24 9.64 -16.60
C VAL A 400 -2.45 10.32 -15.50
N ARG A 401 -2.24 11.63 -15.64
CA ARG A 401 -1.67 12.50 -14.61
C ARG A 401 -2.68 13.55 -14.22
N SER A 402 -3.02 13.63 -12.94
CA SER A 402 -3.98 14.61 -12.44
C SER A 402 -3.47 15.30 -11.19
N LYS A 403 -3.66 16.62 -11.10
CA LYS A 403 -3.29 17.41 -9.92
C LYS A 403 -4.43 17.47 -8.94
N SER A 404 -4.30 16.84 -7.77
CA SER A 404 -5.25 17.00 -6.68
C SER A 404 -4.82 18.16 -5.77
N LYS A 405 -5.73 19.10 -5.53
CA LYS A 405 -5.57 20.19 -4.58
C LYS A 405 -6.55 20.01 -3.43
N GLN A 406 -6.05 20.10 -2.20
CA GLN A 406 -6.83 19.92 -0.99
C GLN A 406 -6.60 21.09 -0.05
N ILE A 407 -7.69 21.65 0.45
CA ILE A 407 -7.70 22.70 1.47
C ILE A 407 -8.54 22.19 2.63
N GLY A 408 -7.95 22.15 3.81
CA GLY A 408 -8.65 21.79 5.04
C GLY A 408 -8.59 22.95 6.01
N LEU A 409 -9.72 23.39 6.53
CA LEU A 409 -9.82 24.38 7.59
C LEU A 409 -10.60 23.78 8.75
N TYR A 410 -10.16 23.98 9.98
CA TYR A 410 -10.93 23.58 11.14
C TYR A 410 -10.80 24.56 12.29
N ILE A 411 -11.82 24.55 13.14
CA ILE A 411 -11.80 25.15 14.47
C ILE A 411 -12.51 24.19 15.43
N GLN A 412 -11.96 24.07 16.62
CA GLN A 412 -12.48 23.23 17.68
C GLN A 412 -12.33 23.94 19.02
N ASP A 413 -13.34 23.81 19.86
CA ASP A 413 -13.37 24.25 21.24
C ASP A 413 -13.60 23.06 22.16
N ASP A 414 -12.63 22.80 23.04
CA ASP A 414 -12.81 21.93 24.19
C ASP A 414 -13.19 22.80 25.39
N TRP A 415 -14.50 22.86 25.67
CA TRP A 415 -15.08 23.72 26.70
C TRP A 415 -15.39 22.93 27.96
N GLN A 416 -14.65 23.19 29.03
CA GLN A 416 -14.93 22.70 30.37
C GLN A 416 -15.91 23.65 31.06
N VAL A 417 -17.21 23.37 30.91
CA VAL A 417 -18.29 24.20 31.47
C VAL A 417 -18.24 24.21 33.01
N ASN A 418 -17.97 23.04 33.59
CA ASN A 418 -17.76 22.80 35.02
C ASN A 418 -17.09 21.43 35.22
N ASP A 419 -16.87 21.03 36.48
CA ASP A 419 -16.20 19.76 36.85
C ASP A 419 -16.91 18.48 36.38
N HIS A 420 -18.17 18.58 35.93
CA HIS A 420 -19.00 17.44 35.53
C HIS A 420 -19.39 17.47 34.05
N LEU A 421 -19.12 18.55 33.32
CA LEU A 421 -19.54 18.73 31.93
C LEU A 421 -18.41 19.34 31.10
N GLN A 422 -17.95 18.56 30.12
CA GLN A 422 -17.08 19.02 29.05
C GLN A 422 -17.81 18.88 27.72
N LEU A 423 -17.81 19.96 26.93
CA LEU A 423 -18.34 19.99 25.57
C LEU A 423 -17.17 20.02 24.60
N ASN A 424 -17.25 19.24 23.51
CA ASN A 424 -16.26 19.23 22.43
C ASN A 424 -17.02 19.65 21.18
N ILE A 425 -16.81 20.88 20.73
CA ILE A 425 -17.54 21.46 19.60
C ILE A 425 -16.53 21.81 18.52
N GLY A 426 -16.70 21.26 17.33
CA GLY A 426 -15.79 21.52 16.22
C GLY A 426 -16.50 21.64 14.89
N LEU A 427 -15.94 22.47 14.03
CA LEU A 427 -16.34 22.60 12.63
C LEU A 427 -15.10 22.35 11.76
N ARG A 428 -15.26 21.49 10.76
CA ARG A 428 -14.25 21.24 9.74
C ARG A 428 -14.84 21.49 8.36
N TRP A 429 -14.09 22.18 7.53
CA TRP A 429 -14.38 22.36 6.11
C TRP A 429 -13.23 21.81 5.29
N ASP A 430 -13.52 20.85 4.43
CA ASP A 430 -12.57 20.29 3.48
C ASP A 430 -13.04 20.60 2.05
N TYR A 431 -12.13 21.11 1.25
CA TYR A 431 -12.30 21.31 -0.18
C TYR A 431 -11.25 20.52 -0.93
N GLU A 432 -11.70 19.62 -1.78
CA GLU A 432 -10.84 18.87 -2.69
C GLU A 432 -11.23 19.17 -4.14
N LYS A 433 -10.22 19.47 -4.96
CA LYS A 433 -10.36 19.57 -6.41
C LYS A 433 -9.34 18.66 -7.05
N THR A 434 -9.83 17.55 -7.56
CA THR A 434 -9.12 16.69 -8.50
C THR A 434 -9.78 16.91 -9.86
N PRO A 435 -9.05 17.36 -10.91
CA PRO A 435 -9.58 17.45 -12.27
C PRO A 435 -10.21 16.13 -12.65
N ALA A 436 -11.53 16.08 -12.53
CA ALA A 436 -12.31 14.98 -12.99
C ALA A 436 -12.52 15.27 -14.47
N TYR A 437 -12.03 14.39 -15.33
CA TYR A 437 -12.22 14.47 -16.77
C TYR A 437 -13.69 14.13 -17.13
N LEU A 438 -14.66 14.78 -16.48
CA LEU A 438 -16.09 14.50 -16.59
C LEU A 438 -16.63 14.79 -18.00
N ASP A 439 -15.96 15.68 -18.72
CA ASP A 439 -16.26 16.04 -20.10
C ASP A 439 -15.41 15.26 -21.12
N PHE A 440 -14.64 14.26 -20.68
CA PHE A 440 -13.85 13.44 -21.60
C PHE A 440 -14.78 12.53 -22.40
N VAL A 441 -14.90 12.84 -23.68
CA VAL A 441 -15.53 11.99 -24.67
C VAL A 441 -14.44 11.13 -25.29
N THR A 442 -14.59 9.80 -25.21
CA THR A 442 -13.71 8.87 -25.91
C THR A 442 -13.59 9.30 -27.38
N PRO A 443 -12.37 9.61 -27.88
CA PRO A 443 -12.21 10.13 -29.22
C PRO A 443 -12.86 9.21 -30.24
N GLN A 444 -13.55 9.77 -31.23
CA GLN A 444 -14.30 8.98 -32.21
C GLN A 444 -13.42 7.93 -32.90
N ALA A 445 -12.15 8.23 -33.16
CA ALA A 445 -11.21 7.25 -33.73
C ALA A 445 -10.93 6.03 -32.81
N VAL A 446 -11.00 6.18 -31.48
CA VAL A 446 -10.92 5.04 -30.54
C VAL A 446 -12.22 4.25 -30.58
N VAL A 447 -13.37 4.94 -30.60
CA VAL A 447 -14.69 4.32 -30.73
C VAL A 447 -14.76 3.51 -32.03
N ASP A 448 -14.37 4.12 -33.15
CA ASP A 448 -14.30 3.49 -34.46
C ASP A 448 -13.33 2.32 -34.48
N ALA A 449 -12.20 2.38 -33.76
CA ALA A 449 -11.27 1.25 -33.66
C ALA A 449 -11.83 0.08 -32.83
N ILE A 450 -12.67 0.34 -31.82
CA ILE A 450 -13.36 -0.70 -31.05
C ILE A 450 -14.45 -1.36 -31.91
N TYR A 451 -15.16 -0.58 -32.72
CA TYR A 451 -16.22 -1.06 -33.60
C TYR A 451 -15.74 -1.46 -35.01
N SER A 452 -14.46 -1.27 -35.33
CA SER A 452 -13.92 -1.64 -36.64
C SER A 452 -13.87 -3.15 -36.73
N GLN A 453 -14.64 -3.71 -37.66
CA GLN A 453 -14.57 -5.12 -38.00
C GLN A 453 -13.15 -5.44 -38.47
N ASP A 454 -12.58 -6.57 -38.03
CA ASP A 454 -11.30 -7.04 -38.55
C ASP A 454 -11.42 -7.12 -40.09
N PRO A 455 -10.59 -6.39 -40.85
CA PRO A 455 -10.64 -6.41 -42.32
C PRO A 455 -10.36 -7.80 -42.93
N ARG A 456 -9.98 -8.78 -42.10
CA ARG A 456 -9.82 -10.19 -42.47
C ARG A 456 -10.87 -11.13 -41.88
N ALA A 457 -11.80 -10.64 -41.05
CA ALA A 457 -12.88 -11.47 -40.53
C ALA A 457 -13.90 -11.80 -41.64
N ALA A 458 -14.30 -13.07 -41.70
CA ALA A 458 -15.41 -13.48 -42.56
C ALA A 458 -16.70 -12.78 -42.12
N ALA A 459 -17.60 -12.51 -43.08
CA ALA A 459 -18.88 -11.88 -42.79
C ALA A 459 -19.64 -12.65 -41.69
N GLY A 460 -19.90 -11.98 -40.55
CA GLY A 460 -20.62 -12.56 -39.41
C GLY A 460 -19.75 -12.87 -38.18
N GLN A 461 -18.44 -12.66 -38.22
CA GLN A 461 -17.58 -12.66 -37.04
C GLN A 461 -17.19 -11.22 -36.68
N THR A 462 -17.37 -10.87 -35.40
CA THR A 462 -16.94 -9.61 -34.79
C THR A 462 -15.63 -9.79 -34.05
#